data_AF-J9CPS0-F1
#
_entry.id   AF-J9CPS0-F1
#
_cell.length_a   1.000
_cell.length_b   1.000
_cell.length_c   1.000
_cell.angle_alpha   90.00
_cell.angle_beta   90.00
_cell.angle_gamma   90.00
#
_symmetry.space_group_name_H-M   'P 1'
#
loop_
_entity.id
_entity.type
_entity.pdbx_description
1 polymer ?
#
loop_
_entity_poly.entity_id
_entity_poly.type
_entity_poly.pdbx_seq_one_letter_code
_entity_poly.pdbx_strand_id
1 'polypeptide(L)' 'MLKLRCVVERITYQNPENGYSVMRVKVKGYNDLVTLVGNLLEVPAGSVLLCEGDWKVDKRYGSQFVCQTWEKVMPATVYG' A
#
# COMPACT_ATOMS: atom_id res chain seq x y z
N MET A 1 -6.87 0.92 14.47
CA MET A 1 -6.14 0.69 13.21
C MET A 1 -5.84 2.03 12.57
N LEU A 2 -4.64 2.17 12.01
CA LEU A 2 -4.18 3.39 11.37
C LEU A 2 -4.70 3.47 9.93
N LYS A 3 -5.01 4.68 9.46
CA LYS A 3 -5.33 4.96 8.06
C LYS A 3 -4.08 5.49 7.35
N LEU A 4 -3.75 4.90 6.20
CA LEU A 4 -2.60 5.25 5.38
C LEU A 4 -3.06 5.52 3.96
N ARG A 5 -2.96 6.78 3.52
CA ARG A 5 -3.16 7.13 2.11
C ARG A 5 -1.84 7.00 1.37
N CYS A 6 -1.83 6.22 0.29
CA CYS A 6 -0.62 5.95 -0.47
C CYS A 6 -0.87 5.84 -1.98
N VAL A 7 0.21 5.96 -2.75
CA VAL A 7 0.22 5.71 -4.19
C VAL A 7 1.08 4.48 -4.45
N VAL A 8 0.56 3.51 -5.20
CA VAL A 8 1.32 2.30 -5.54
C VAL A 8 2.38 2.65 -6.57
N GLU A 9 3.65 2.59 -6.21
CA GLU A 9 4.74 2.89 -7.14
C GLU A 9 5.15 1.64 -7.93
N ARG A 10 5.22 0.49 -7.25
CA ARG A 10 5.47 -0.81 -7.88
C ARG A 10 4.94 -1.96 -7.04
N ILE A 11 4.63 -3.06 -7.72
CA ILE A 11 4.28 -4.34 -7.12
C ILE A 11 5.57 -5.17 -7.07
N THR A 12 6.00 -5.56 -5.87
CA THR A 12 7.20 -6.38 -5.68
C THR A 12 6.87 -7.86 -5.82
N TYR A 13 5.71 -8.27 -5.28
CA TYR A 13 5.23 -9.64 -5.32
C TYR A 13 3.71 -9.64 -5.23
N GLN A 14 3.08 -10.57 -5.93
CA GLN A 14 1.65 -10.83 -5.80
C GLN A 14 1.41 -12.32 -5.96
N ASN A 15 0.71 -12.91 -5.00
CA ASN A 15 0.23 -14.26 -5.08
C ASN A 15 -1.21 -14.24 -5.62
N PRO A 16 -1.46 -14.79 -6.83
CA PRO A 16 -2.79 -14.79 -7.43
C PRO A 16 -3.77 -15.76 -6.74
N GLU A 17 -3.29 -16.78 -6.02
CA GLU A 17 -4.14 -17.80 -5.40
C GLU A 17 -4.83 -17.30 -4.14
N ASN A 18 -4.15 -16.47 -3.34
CA ASN A 18 -4.67 -15.98 -2.07
C ASN A 18 -4.76 -14.45 -1.98
N GLY A 19 -4.28 -13.72 -3.00
CA GLY A 19 -4.29 -12.26 -3.06
C GLY A 19 -3.22 -11.54 -2.25
N TYR A 20 -2.33 -12.29 -1.59
CA TYR A 20 -1.24 -11.70 -0.83
C TYR A 20 -0.31 -10.92 -1.73
N SER A 21 -0.14 -9.63 -1.43
CA SER A 21 0.61 -8.69 -2.24
C SER A 21 1.61 -7.95 -1.38
N VAL A 22 2.80 -7.74 -1.93
CA VAL A 22 3.85 -6.89 -1.38
C VAL A 22 4.10 -5.78 -2.39
N MET A 23 3.85 -4.55 -1.96
CA MET A 23 3.93 -3.37 -2.82
C MET A 23 4.83 -2.33 -2.19
N ARG A 24 5.49 -1.53 -3.03
CA ARG A 24 6.19 -0.33 -2.60
C ARG A 24 5.31 0.86 -2.93
N VAL A 25 4.96 1.61 -1.89
CA VAL A 25 3.98 2.69 -1.99
C VAL A 25 4.59 4.00 -1.53
N LYS A 26 4.22 5.09 -2.19
CA LYS A 26 4.58 6.44 -1.79
C LYS A 26 3.53 6.96 -0.81
N VAL A 27 3.99 7.41 0.36
CA VAL A 27 3.12 7.95 1.41
C VAL A 27 3.51 9.40 1.65
N LYS A 28 2.52 10.28 1.78
CA LYS A 28 2.77 11.69 2.11
C LYS A 28 3.46 11.78 3.48
N GLY A 29 4.58 12.50 3.55
CA GLY A 29 5.37 12.68 4.77
C GLY A 29 6.48 11.66 4.98
N TYR A 30 6.59 10.65 4.11
CA TYR A 30 7.71 9.71 4.10
C TYR A 30 8.63 10.06 2.92
N ASN A 31 9.95 10.09 3.17
CA ASN A 31 10.94 10.34 2.11
C ASN A 31 11.11 9.11 1.23
N ASP A 32 11.18 7.94 1.85
CA ASP A 32 11.33 6.66 1.17
C ASP A 32 9.99 5.97 0.90
N LEU A 33 10.01 5.04 -0.05
CA LEU A 33 8.86 4.17 -0.28
C LEU A 33 8.61 3.29 0.95
N VAL A 34 7.33 3.13 1.27
CA VAL A 34 6.85 2.26 2.34
C VAL A 34 6.54 0.88 1.76
N THR A 35 6.87 -0.17 2.50
CA THR A 35 6.43 -1.52 2.15
C THR A 35 5.01 -1.72 2.64
N LEU A 36 4.07 -1.91 1.72
CA LEU A 36 2.69 -2.28 1.99
C LEU A 36 2.53 -3.77 1.78
N VAL A 37 1.97 -4.49 2.75
CA VAL A 37 1.66 -5.92 2.65
C VAL A 37 0.21 -6.18 3.04
N GLY A 38 -0.44 -7.13 2.38
CA GLY A 38 -1.82 -7.50 2.70
C GLY A 38 -2.49 -8.23 1.54
N ASN A 39 -3.81 -8.43 1.64
CA ASN A 39 -4.60 -8.95 0.52
C ASN A 39 -5.05 -7.79 -0.37
N LEU A 40 -4.29 -7.50 -1.41
CA LEU A 40 -4.54 -6.40 -2.36
C LEU A 40 -4.61 -6.95 -3.79
N LEU A 41 -5.74 -7.60 -4.11
CA LEU A 41 -6.01 -8.13 -5.44
C LEU A 41 -6.25 -7.00 -6.45
N GLU A 42 -5.74 -7.20 -7.67
CA GLU A 42 -6.04 -6.36 -8.84
C GLU A 42 -5.72 -4.86 -8.68
N VAL A 43 -4.77 -4.50 -7.82
CA VAL A 43 -4.31 -3.10 -7.68
C VAL A 43 -3.14 -2.83 -8.63
N PRO A 44 -3.33 -2.04 -9.71
CA PRO A 44 -2.23 -1.69 -10.59
C PRO A 44 -1.33 -0.60 -9.97
N ALA A 45 -0.08 -0.55 -10.42
CA ALA A 45 0.81 0.58 -10.15
C ALA A 45 0.16 1.91 -10.63
N GLY A 46 0.44 3.00 -9.92
CA GLY A 46 -0.20 4.30 -10.09
C GLY A 46 -1.53 4.47 -9.33
N SER A 47 -2.09 3.39 -8.77
CA SER A 47 -3.33 3.49 -7.99
C SER A 47 -3.13 4.26 -6.69
N VAL A 48 -4.10 5.11 -6.36
CA VAL A 48 -4.18 5.74 -5.04
C VAL A 48 -5.06 4.88 -4.15
N LEU A 49 -4.54 4.49 -3.00
CA LEU A 49 -5.23 3.68 -2.01
C LEU A 49 -5.40 4.43 -0.70
N LEU A 50 -6.51 4.18 -0.03
CA LEU A 50 -6.64 4.39 1.41
C LEU A 50 -6.62 3.00 2.08
N CYS A 51 -5.58 2.74 2.85
CA CYS A 51 -5.35 1.47 3.54
C CYS A 51 -5.62 1.63 5.04
N GLU A 52 -6.22 0.64 5.67
CA GLU A 52 -6.36 0.53 7.12
C GLU A 52 -5.60 -0.68 7.63
N GLY A 53 -4.83 -0.48 8.70
CA GLY A 53 -3.94 -1.51 9.20
C GLY A 53 -2.99 -1.02 10.26
N ASP A 54 -1.89 -1.74 10.44
CA ASP A 54 -0.93 -1.50 11.52
C ASP A 54 0.51 -1.65 11.00
N TRP A 55 1.43 -0.91 11.62
CA TRP A 55 2.85 -1.05 11.34
C TRP A 55 3.43 -2.26 12.05
N LYS A 56 4.18 -3.06 11.30
CA LYS A 56 4.95 -4.19 11.81
C LYS A 56 6.40 -4.02 11.39
N VAL A 57 7.32 -4.27 12.32
CA VAL A 57 8.75 -4.28 12.02
C VAL A 57 9.18 -5.73 11.82
N ASP A 58 9.66 -6.03 10.63
CA ASP A 58 10.33 -7.30 10.33
C ASP A 58 11.84 -7.16 10.57
N LYS A 59 12.46 -8.15 11.21
CA LYS A 59 13.89 -8.10 11.55
C LYS A 59 14.80 -8.10 10.32
N ARG A 60 14.36 -8.63 9.18
CA ARG A 60 15.13 -8.76 7.94
C ARG A 60 14.79 -7.65 6.94
N TYR A 61 13.54 -7.20 6.89
CA TYR A 61 13.06 -6.26 5.87
C TYR A 61 12.69 -4.87 6.40
N GLY A 62 12.75 -4.66 7.72
CA GLY A 62 12.42 -3.39 8.36
C GLY A 62 10.91 -3.15 8.46
N SER A 63 10.51 -1.88 8.48
CA SER A 63 9.12 -1.49 8.70
C SER A 63 8.22 -1.79 7.50
N GLN A 64 7.11 -2.47 7.77
CA GLN A 64 6.07 -2.81 6.81
C GLN A 64 4.71 -2.37 7.36
N PHE A 65 3.86 -1.82 6.50
CA PHE A 65 2.47 -1.55 6.83
C PHE A 65 1.63 -2.76 6.44
N VAL A 66 1.04 -3.42 7.43
CA VAL A 66 0.16 -4.58 7.23
C VAL A 66 -1.26 -4.08 7.04
N CYS A 67 -1.68 -4.03 5.79
CA CYS A 67 -3.00 -3.64 5.35
C CYS A 67 -4.00 -4.77 5.63
N GLN A 68 -5.05 -4.45 6.38
CA GLN A 68 -6.16 -5.37 6.65
C GLN A 68 -7.36 -5.08 5.75
N THR A 69 -7.66 -3.80 5.53
CA THR A 69 -8.70 -3.35 4.58
C THR A 69 -8.17 -2.19 3.75
N TRP A 70 -8.69 -2.02 2.55
CA TRP A 70 -8.30 -0.93 1.66
C TRP A 70 -9.44 -0.55 0.72
N GLU A 71 -9.37 0.68 0.24
CA GLU A 71 -10.22 1.16 -0.85
C GLU A 71 -9.39 1.91 -1.88
N LYS A 72 -9.77 1.77 -3.15
CA LYS A 72 -9.20 2.55 -4.24
C LYS A 72 -9.89 3.91 -4.24
N VAL A 73 -9.11 4.97 -4.10
CA VAL A 73 -9.65 6.34 -4.15
C VAL A 73 -9.20 7.00 -5.44
N MET A 74 -10.04 7.86 -5.99
CA MET A 74 -9.58 8.72 -7.08
C MET A 74 -8.49 9.66 -6.53
N PRO A 75 -7.42 9.94 -7.31
CA PRO A 75 -6.58 11.07 -7.00
C PRO A 75 -7.47 12.30 -6.90
N ALA A 76 -7.21 13.17 -5.92
CA ALA A 76 -7.95 14.41 -5.81
C ALA A 76 -7.50 15.33 -6.95
N THR A 77 -7.99 15.07 -8.17
CA THR A 77 -8.00 16.07 -9.22
C THR A 77 -9.00 17.11 -8.79
N VAL A 78 -8.48 18.18 -8.19
CA VAL A 78 -9.14 19.48 -8.23
C VAL A 78 -9.35 19.77 -9.71
N TYR A 79 -10.62 19.96 -10.09
CA TYR A 79 -11.04 20.57 -11.35
C TYR A 79 -10.03 21.65 -11.77
N GLY A 80 -9.44 21.47 -12.95
CA GLY A 80 -8.87 22.56 -13.74
C GLY A 80 -9.83 22.82 -14.90
#